data_AF-A0A933IXK6-F1
#
_entry.id   AF-A0A933IXK6-F1
#
_cell.length_a   1.000
_cell.length_b   1.000
_cell.length_c   1.000
_cell.angle_alpha   90.00
_cell.angle_beta   90.00
_cell.angle_gamma   90.00
#
_symmetry.space_group_name_H-M   'P 1'
#
loop_
_entity.id
_entity.type
_entity.pdbx_description
1 polymer ?
#
loop_
_entity_poly.entity_id
_entity_poly.type
_entity_poly.pdbx_seq_one_letter_code
_entity_poly.pdbx_strand_id
1 'polypeptide(L)'
;MKNMIERETREHDEADRKEQAVDEAFVEAYGDTLWAEARSWYERAGRGALIVDTTIQEQRDKKTGEKSFSLRLAYLGLTDWEALDAAGVAQKVRAYDPGQQFVLVLMRPDRTTSYRVAVPPEKIGQPPRAVGPR
;
A
#
# COMPACT_ATOMS: atom_id res chain seq x y z
N MET A 1 -18.14 -30.58 18.59
CA MET A 1 -18.41 -29.22 18.09
C MET A 1 -17.34 -28.19 18.47
N LYS A 2 -16.72 -28.25 19.67
CA LYS A 2 -15.60 -27.34 20.04
C LYS A 2 -14.37 -27.41 19.11
N ASN A 3 -13.95 -28.61 18.70
CA ASN A 3 -12.76 -28.80 17.85
C ASN A 3 -12.88 -28.29 16.39
N MET A 4 -14.09 -27.92 15.94
CA MET A 4 -14.30 -27.44 14.56
C MET A 4 -14.12 -25.93 14.48
N ILE A 5 -14.67 -25.19 15.45
CA ILE A 5 -14.52 -23.74 15.56
C ILE A 5 -13.06 -23.36 15.80
N GLU A 6 -12.33 -24.06 16.66
CA GLU A 6 -10.90 -23.78 16.91
C GLU A 6 -10.01 -24.05 15.68
N ARG A 7 -10.42 -24.95 14.78
CA ARG A 7 -9.71 -25.18 13.51
C ARG A 7 -10.00 -24.06 12.51
N GLU A 8 -11.26 -23.68 12.36
CA GLU A 8 -11.67 -22.59 11.44
C GLU A 8 -11.07 -21.24 11.86
N THR A 9 -11.03 -20.91 13.15
CA THR A 9 -10.39 -19.67 13.63
C THR A 9 -8.89 -19.68 13.37
N ARG A 10 -8.22 -20.82 13.57
CA ARG A 10 -6.77 -20.95 13.37
C ARG A 10 -6.38 -20.91 11.89
N GLU A 11 -7.21 -21.48 11.01
CA GLU A 11 -7.02 -21.43 9.56
C GLU A 11 -7.22 -20.01 9.02
N HIS A 12 -8.18 -19.26 9.56
CA HIS A 12 -8.39 -17.84 9.25
C HIS A 12 -7.19 -16.98 9.68
N ASP A 13 -6.72 -17.14 10.92
CA ASP A 13 -5.55 -16.41 11.46
C ASP A 13 -4.24 -16.72 10.72
N GLU A 14 -4.11 -17.91 10.14
CA GLU A 14 -2.95 -18.28 9.33
C GLU A 14 -3.05 -17.72 7.90
N ALA A 15 -4.25 -17.67 7.33
CA ALA A 15 -4.51 -17.02 6.05
C ALA A 15 -4.20 -15.52 6.14
N ASP A 16 -4.71 -14.83 7.15
CA ASP A 16 -4.47 -13.39 7.36
C ASP A 16 -2.98 -13.06 7.53
N ARG A 17 -2.23 -13.90 8.26
CA ARG A 17 -0.77 -13.72 8.42
C ARG A 17 0.01 -13.95 7.13
N LYS A 18 -0.36 -14.96 6.34
CA LYS A 18 0.27 -15.20 5.03
C LYS A 18 0.00 -14.04 4.08
N GLU A 19 -1.21 -13.50 4.11
CA GLU A 19 -1.58 -12.36 3.29
C GLU A 19 -0.84 -11.09 3.69
N GLN A 20 -0.73 -10.83 4.99
CA GLN A 20 0.05 -9.71 5.50
C GLN A 20 1.53 -9.82 5.10
N ALA A 21 2.11 -11.02 5.13
CA ALA A 21 3.50 -11.23 4.69
C ALA A 21 3.69 -10.97 3.19
N VAL A 22 2.70 -11.28 2.35
CA VAL A 22 2.74 -10.96 0.91
C VAL A 22 2.67 -9.45 0.69
N ASP A 23 1.84 -8.74 1.46
CA ASP A 23 1.73 -7.29 1.36
C ASP A 23 2.96 -6.58 1.89
N GLU A 24 3.57 -7.08 2.97
CA GLU A 24 4.83 -6.58 3.48
C GLU A 24 5.96 -6.76 2.46
N ALA A 25 6.07 -7.94 1.83
CA ALA A 25 7.04 -8.17 0.77
C ALA A 25 6.80 -7.26 -0.45
N PHE A 26 5.53 -6.98 -0.78
CA PHE A 26 5.17 -6.03 -1.84
C PHE A 26 5.57 -4.59 -1.47
N VAL A 27 5.25 -4.14 -0.26
CA VAL A 27 5.63 -2.82 0.25
C VAL A 27 7.14 -2.68 0.36
N GLU A 28 7.86 -3.73 0.73
CA GLU A 28 9.32 -3.70 0.76
C GLU A 28 9.91 -3.54 -0.65
N ALA A 29 9.39 -4.29 -1.62
CA ALA A 29 9.87 -4.25 -3.00
C ALA A 29 9.56 -2.92 -3.72
N TYR A 30 8.40 -2.31 -3.44
CA TYR A 30 7.92 -1.12 -4.17
C TYR A 30 7.78 0.14 -3.32
N GLY A 31 8.13 0.08 -2.04
CA GLY A 31 7.82 1.11 -1.05
C GLY A 31 8.36 2.49 -1.41
N ASP A 32 9.55 2.57 -2.01
CA ASP A 32 10.14 3.85 -2.41
C ASP A 32 9.37 4.52 -3.56
N THR A 33 8.97 3.74 -4.56
CA THR A 33 8.12 4.23 -5.66
C THR A 33 6.75 4.63 -5.14
N LEU A 34 6.12 3.78 -4.31
CA LEU A 34 4.80 4.05 -3.75
C LEU A 34 4.81 5.27 -2.83
N TRP A 35 5.88 5.47 -2.05
CA TRP A 35 6.05 6.65 -1.20
C TRP A 35 6.19 7.93 -2.02
N ALA A 36 7.04 7.94 -3.05
CA ALA A 36 7.23 9.09 -3.92
C ALA A 36 5.91 9.49 -4.60
N GLU A 37 5.16 8.51 -5.10
CA GLU A 37 3.84 8.72 -5.70
C GLU A 37 2.83 9.23 -4.67
N ALA A 38 2.69 8.58 -3.52
CA ALA A 38 1.77 9.00 -2.47
C ALA A 38 2.06 10.42 -1.98
N ARG A 39 3.34 10.81 -1.90
CA ARG A 39 3.76 12.16 -1.54
C ARG A 39 3.41 13.18 -2.60
N SER A 40 3.70 12.90 -3.87
CA SER A 40 3.34 13.74 -5.00
C SER A 40 1.82 14.00 -5.06
N TRP A 41 1.02 12.96 -4.84
CA TRP A 41 -0.43 13.09 -4.76
C TRP A 41 -0.88 13.89 -3.54
N TYR A 42 -0.30 13.63 -2.36
CA TYR A 42 -0.62 14.38 -1.14
C TYR A 42 -0.34 15.88 -1.29
N GLU A 43 0.80 16.25 -1.88
CA GLU A 43 1.16 17.65 -2.12
C GLU A 43 0.17 18.36 -3.06
N ARG A 44 -0.47 17.61 -3.97
CA ARG A 44 -1.43 18.14 -4.95
C ARG A 44 -2.88 18.14 -4.48
N ALA A 45 -3.29 17.10 -3.73
CA ALA A 45 -4.70 16.80 -3.44
C ALA A 45 -5.01 16.71 -1.93
N GLY A 46 -4.00 16.84 -1.06
CA GLY A 46 -4.17 16.69 0.38
C GLY A 46 -4.29 15.22 0.81
N ARG A 47 -4.94 14.97 1.95
CA ARG A 47 -5.04 13.61 2.53
C ARG A 47 -5.85 12.66 1.65
N GLY A 48 -5.38 11.43 1.54
CA GLY A 48 -6.01 10.40 0.74
C GLY A 48 -5.30 9.06 0.88
N ALA A 49 -5.68 8.11 0.03
CA ALA A 49 -5.04 6.80 -0.05
C ALA A 49 -4.57 6.53 -1.48
N LEU A 50 -3.37 5.95 -1.58
CA LEU A 50 -2.87 5.42 -2.83
C LEU A 50 -3.53 4.06 -3.06
N ILE A 51 -4.18 3.92 -4.20
CA ILE A 51 -4.78 2.66 -4.65
C ILE A 51 -3.78 2.02 -5.59
N VAL A 52 -3.41 0.79 -5.28
CA VAL A 52 -2.56 -0.03 -6.14
C VAL A 52 -3.38 -1.19 -6.63
N ASP A 53 -3.60 -1.20 -7.93
CA ASP A 53 -4.18 -2.34 -8.62
C ASP A 53 -3.08 -3.37 -8.90
N THR A 54 -3.07 -4.43 -8.09
CA THR A 54 -2.15 -5.56 -8.21
C THR A 54 -2.73 -6.69 -9.06
N THR A 55 -3.90 -6.49 -9.69
CA THR A 55 -4.50 -7.47 -10.60
C THR A 55 -3.74 -7.62 -11.93
N ILE A 56 -2.75 -6.77 -12.16
CA ILE A 56 -2.04 -6.70 -13.42
C ILE A 56 -0.96 -7.77 -13.48
N GLN A 57 -1.09 -8.61 -14.51
CA GLN A 57 -0.20 -9.72 -14.84
C GLN A 57 1.27 -9.29 -14.93
N GLU A 58 2.13 -10.11 -14.34
CA GLU A 58 3.58 -10.09 -14.53
C GLU A 58 3.89 -10.00 -16.04
N GLN A 59 4.38 -8.84 -16.48
CA GLN A 59 4.83 -8.67 -17.86
C GLN A 59 6.28 -9.11 -17.93
N ARG A 60 6.48 -10.29 -18.50
CA ARG A 60 7.82 -10.74 -18.84
C ARG A 60 8.29 -10.01 -20.08
N ASP A 61 9.35 -9.24 -19.96
CA ASP A 61 10.02 -8.68 -21.12
C ASP A 61 10.45 -9.84 -22.03
N LYS A 62 9.95 -9.85 -23.27
CA LYS A 62 10.18 -10.96 -24.20
C LYS A 62 11.64 -11.06 -24.68
N LYS A 63 12.45 -10.03 -24.46
CA LYS A 63 13.86 -9.95 -24.90
C LYS A 63 14.83 -10.20 -23.76
N THR A 64 14.59 -9.65 -22.57
CA THR A 64 15.47 -9.80 -21.41
C THR A 64 15.02 -10.92 -20.47
N GLY A 65 13.76 -11.36 -20.58
CA GLY A 65 13.16 -12.33 -19.65
C GLY A 65 12.87 -11.74 -18.27
N GLU A 66 13.12 -10.45 -18.09
CA GLU A 66 12.97 -9.71 -16.85
C GLU A 66 11.49 -9.52 -16.52
N LYS A 67 11.15 -9.71 -15.25
CA LYS A 67 9.78 -9.56 -14.76
C LYS A 67 9.55 -8.09 -14.49
N SER A 68 8.64 -7.47 -15.24
CA SER A 68 8.15 -6.13 -14.95
C SER A 68 6.70 -6.21 -14.50
N PHE A 69 6.36 -5.45 -13.47
CA PHE A 69 4.98 -5.31 -13.03
C PHE A 69 4.51 -3.92 -13.44
N SER A 70 3.46 -3.84 -14.26
CA SER A 70 2.80 -2.57 -14.54
C SER A 70 1.82 -2.30 -13.41
N LEU A 71 2.25 -1.63 -12.34
CA LEU A 71 1.33 -1.18 -11.30
C LEU A 71 0.44 -0.07 -11.84
N ARG A 72 -0.88 -0.22 -11.72
CA ARG A 72 -1.79 0.90 -11.91
C ARG A 72 -2.00 1.58 -10.57
N LEU A 73 -1.63 2.85 -10.53
CA LEU A 73 -1.76 3.70 -9.37
C LEU A 73 -2.93 4.66 -9.57
N ALA A 74 -3.78 4.76 -8.57
CA ALA A 74 -4.79 5.81 -8.46
C ALA A 74 -4.71 6.44 -7.07
N TYR A 75 -5.29 7.62 -6.91
CA TYR A 75 -5.36 8.31 -5.64
C TYR A 75 -6.79 8.76 -5.39
N LEU A 76 -7.34 8.39 -4.24
CA LEU A 76 -8.64 8.90 -3.79
C LEU A 76 -8.43 9.78 -2.56
N GLY A 77 -9.03 10.97 -2.60
CA GLY A 77 -8.97 11.93 -1.50
C GLY A 77 -9.83 11.48 -0.32
N LEU A 78 -9.59 12.07 0.86
CA LEU A 78 -10.35 11.79 2.07
C LEU A 78 -11.87 11.95 1.85
N THR A 79 -12.31 13.00 1.15
CA THR A 79 -13.73 13.25 0.89
C THR A 79 -14.36 12.14 0.04
N ASP A 80 -13.63 11.61 -0.94
CA ASP A 80 -14.11 10.49 -1.75
C ASP A 80 -14.21 9.22 -0.90
N TRP A 81 -13.24 8.97 -0.03
CA TRP A 81 -13.27 7.82 0.89
C TRP A 81 -14.39 7.90 1.92
N GLU A 82 -14.72 9.10 2.40
CA GLU A 82 -15.85 9.34 3.28
C GLU A 82 -17.19 9.08 2.56
N ALA A 83 -17.29 9.43 1.28
CA ALA A 83 -18.47 9.18 0.46
C ALA A 83 -18.66 7.70 0.11
N LEU A 84 -17.57 6.94 -0.04
CA LEU A 84 -17.60 5.51 -0.36
C LEU A 84 -17.93 4.60 0.83
N ASP A 85 -17.94 5.12 2.06
CA ASP A 85 -18.10 4.36 3.31
C ASP A 85 -17.24 3.08 3.36
N ALA A 86 -16.04 3.17 2.80
CA ALA A 86 -15.18 2.00 2.63
C ALA A 86 -14.55 1.61 3.97
N ALA A 87 -15.06 0.55 4.60
CA ALA A 87 -14.46 -0.29 5.66
C ALA A 87 -13.28 0.32 6.48
N GLY A 88 -13.48 1.49 7.09
CA GLY A 88 -12.47 2.14 7.93
C GLY A 88 -11.27 2.77 7.19
N VAL A 89 -11.27 2.80 5.85
CA VAL A 89 -10.23 3.47 5.04
C VAL A 89 -10.22 4.97 5.34
N ALA A 90 -11.39 5.61 5.35
CA ALA A 90 -11.50 7.04 5.68
C ALA A 90 -10.89 7.35 7.06
N GLN A 91 -11.13 6.50 8.06
CA GLN A 91 -10.53 6.63 9.38
C GLN A 91 -8.99 6.50 9.34
N LYS A 92 -8.48 5.53 8.56
CA LYS A 92 -7.03 5.37 8.35
C LYS A 92 -6.43 6.61 7.69
N VAL A 93 -7.09 7.16 6.65
CA VAL A 93 -6.69 8.36 5.90
C VAL A 93 -6.70 9.61 6.78
N ARG A 94 -7.70 9.75 7.64
CA ARG A 94 -7.81 10.90 8.53
C ARG A 94 -6.69 10.95 9.59
N ALA A 95 -6.24 9.78 10.04
CA ALA A 95 -5.35 9.66 11.20
C ALA A 95 -3.88 9.30 10.89
N TYR A 96 -3.46 9.14 9.62
CA TYR A 96 -2.04 8.90 9.33
C TYR A 96 -1.20 10.18 9.44
N ASP A 97 0.10 10.04 9.75
CA ASP A 97 1.07 11.15 9.65
C ASP A 97 1.66 11.21 8.23
N PRO A 98 1.33 12.21 7.38
CA PRO A 98 1.86 12.31 6.01
C PRO A 98 3.37 12.49 5.93
N GLY A 99 4.05 12.84 7.03
CA GLY A 99 5.50 12.90 7.08
C GLY A 99 6.18 11.52 7.12
N GLN A 100 5.47 10.50 7.58
CA GLN A 100 6.05 9.18 7.94
C GLN A 100 5.22 7.99 7.45
N GLN A 101 3.98 8.22 7.05
CA GLN A 101 2.99 7.20 6.76
C GLN A 101 2.13 7.59 5.56
N PHE A 102 1.57 6.58 4.92
CA PHE A 102 0.51 6.73 3.93
C PHE A 102 -0.46 5.56 4.04
N VAL A 103 -1.65 5.72 3.46
CA VAL A 103 -2.63 4.63 3.37
C VAL A 103 -2.54 4.02 1.99
N LEU A 104 -2.44 2.69 1.97
CA LEU A 104 -2.37 1.89 0.77
C LEU A 104 -3.62 1.04 0.67
N VAL A 105 -4.27 1.05 -0.49
CA VAL A 105 -5.41 0.18 -0.79
C VAL A 105 -4.99 -0.73 -1.93
N LEU A 106 -4.84 -2.01 -1.63
CA LEU A 106 -4.48 -3.03 -2.61
C LEU A 106 -5.75 -3.62 -3.21
N MET A 107 -5.94 -3.43 -4.51
CA MET A 107 -7.00 -4.11 -5.26
C MET A 107 -6.48 -5.44 -5.77
N ARG A 108 -7.15 -6.52 -5.35
CA ARG A 108 -6.92 -7.90 -5.76
C ARG A 108 -8.06 -8.38 -6.66
N PRO A 109 -7.88 -9.45 -7.44
CA PRO A 109 -8.86 -9.89 -8.43
C PRO A 109 -10.26 -10.19 -7.86
N ASP A 110 -10.31 -10.55 -6.58
CA ASP A 110 -11.50 -11.02 -5.87
C ASP A 110 -11.90 -10.11 -4.68
N ARG A 111 -11.08 -9.12 -4.32
CA ARG A 111 -11.32 -8.27 -3.14
C ARG A 111 -10.46 -7.00 -3.10
N THR A 112 -10.82 -6.09 -2.20
CA THR A 112 -10.04 -4.88 -1.88
C THR A 112 -9.59 -4.93 -0.44
N THR A 113 -8.29 -4.76 -0.18
CA THR A 113 -7.73 -4.76 1.18
C THR A 113 -6.99 -3.47 1.45
N SER A 114 -7.16 -2.89 2.64
CA SER A 114 -6.57 -1.59 2.99
C SER A 114 -5.59 -1.69 4.15
N TYR A 115 -4.44 -1.06 4.00
CA TYR A 115 -3.35 -1.06 4.97
C TYR A 115 -2.93 0.35 5.32
N ARG A 116 -2.56 0.56 6.59
CA ARG A 116 -1.78 1.74 6.96
C ARG A 116 -0.32 1.33 6.89
N VAL A 117 0.41 1.96 5.98
CA VAL A 117 1.82 1.65 5.75
C VAL A 117 2.64 2.76 6.39
N ALA A 118 3.45 2.40 7.38
CA ALA A 118 4.49 3.27 7.91
C ALA A 118 5.78 3.00 7.14
N VAL A 119 6.49 4.06 6.76
CA VAL A 119 7.84 3.90 6.23
C VAL A 119 8.74 3.51 7.41
N PRO A 120 9.62 2.50 7.27
CA PRO A 120 10.57 2.18 8.32
C PRO A 120 11.44 3.40 8.67
N PRO A 121 11.72 3.63 9.96
CA PRO A 121 12.32 4.87 10.44
C PRO A 121 13.74 5.16 9.90
N GLU A 122 14.46 4.16 9.37
CA GLU A 122 15.76 4.38 8.69
C GLU A 122 15.67 5.30 7.46
N LYS A 123 14.48 5.51 6.88
CA LYS A 123 14.29 6.42 5.74
C LYS A 123 13.82 7.82 6.14
N ILE A 124 13.47 8.04 7.41
CA ILE A 124 13.11 9.36 7.96
C ILE A 124 14.40 10.03 8.47
N GLY A 125 15.32 10.35 7.56
CA GLY A 125 16.64 10.84 7.99
C GLY A 125 17.63 11.34 6.94
N GLN A 126 17.34 11.31 5.63
CA GLN A 126 18.19 12.00 4.67
C GLN A 126 17.50 13.27 4.17
N PRO A 127 17.88 14.47 4.67
CA PRO A 127 17.63 15.68 3.91
C PRO A 127 18.26 15.53 2.52
N PRO A 128 17.68 16.14 1.47
CA PRO A 128 18.32 16.14 0.16
C PRO A 128 19.75 16.65 0.35
N ARG A 129 20.76 15.85 -0.03
CA ARG A 129 22.14 16.34 -0.09
C ARG A 129 22.11 17.56 -1.00
N ALA A 130 22.25 18.74 -0.41
CA ALA A 130 22.44 19.98 -1.15
C ALA A 130 23.62 19.73 -2.08
N VAL A 131 23.33 19.68 -3.37
CA VAL A 131 24.35 19.70 -4.41
C VAL A 131 24.93 21.10 -4.33
N GLY A 132 26.07 21.23 -3.64
CA GLY A 132 26.76 22.50 -3.49
C GLY A 132 27.02 23.10 -4.88
N PRO A 133 26.92 24.43 -5.02
CA PRO A 133 27.19 25.08 -6.30
C PRO A 133 28.64 24.80 -6.69
N ARG A 134 28.82 24.41 -7.96
CA ARG A 134 30.13 24.34 -8.62
C ARG A 134 30.70 25.73 -8.85
#